data_AF-A0A7X7NBG3-F1
#
_entry.id   AF-A0A7X7NBG3-F1
#
_cell.length_a   1.000
_cell.length_b   1.000
_cell.length_c   1.000
_cell.angle_alpha   90.00
_cell.angle_beta   90.00
_cell.angle_gamma   90.00
#
_symmetry.space_group_name_H-M   'P 1'
#
loop_
_entity.id
_entity.type
_entity.pdbx_description
1 polymer ?
#
loop_
_entity_poly.entity_id
_entity_poly.type
_entity_poly.pdbx_seq_one_letter_code
_entity_poly.pdbx_strand_id
1 'polypeptide(L)'
;MLQDYADKYIGGDDSFGLVTVDNQPKPSFVAYNNMIRLLANTSPKPTAKLAEIMETFRFSGQNRDIYVWWSQSDKTTITLQATESIRKIDLYGNESTLVPKGGLVSFSCDYNPFYLECKPDAITHAPKTASKDDGDSHIHLHIGTQTPAVITLQNPEQLRELVFDPNIPR
;
A
#
# COMPACT_ATOMS: atom_id res chain seq x y z
N MET A 1 -8.42 24.87 -0.41
CA MET A 1 -8.23 25.84 0.68
C MET A 1 -7.73 25.08 1.90
N LEU A 2 -6.86 25.68 2.72
CA LEU A 2 -6.22 24.97 3.84
C LEU A 2 -7.12 24.83 5.09
N GLN A 3 -8.06 25.76 5.27
CA GLN A 3 -8.92 25.86 6.45
C GLN A 3 -10.40 25.80 6.04
N ASP A 4 -11.23 25.16 6.86
CA ASP A 4 -12.69 25.18 6.76
C ASP A 4 -13.22 26.58 7.05
N TYR A 5 -14.37 26.92 6.48
CA TYR A 5 -15.11 28.11 6.87
C TYR A 5 -16.21 27.71 7.82
N ALA A 6 -16.37 28.46 8.90
CA ALA A 6 -17.67 28.51 9.56
C ALA A 6 -18.52 29.37 8.63
N ASP A 7 -19.64 28.85 8.16
CA ASP A 7 -20.82 29.61 7.74
C ASP A 7 -20.77 30.54 6.52
N LYS A 8 -19.77 30.48 5.64
CA LYS A 8 -19.70 31.46 4.54
C LYS A 8 -20.87 31.37 3.56
N TYR A 9 -21.54 30.21 3.44
CA TYR A 9 -22.74 30.02 2.61
C TYR A 9 -23.69 28.97 3.21
N ILE A 10 -24.99 29.29 3.31
CA ILE A 10 -26.03 28.29 3.58
C ILE A 10 -25.99 27.26 2.44
N GLY A 11 -25.57 26.02 2.75
CA GLY A 11 -25.42 24.93 1.78
C GLY A 11 -24.03 24.79 1.15
N GLY A 12 -23.02 25.54 1.60
CA GLY A 12 -21.62 25.30 1.24
C GLY A 12 -21.06 24.05 1.91
N ASP A 13 -20.31 23.23 1.17
CA ASP A 13 -19.59 22.10 1.76
C ASP A 13 -18.29 22.62 2.41
N ASP A 14 -18.34 22.79 3.73
CA ASP A 14 -17.27 23.31 4.57
C ASP A 14 -16.32 22.21 5.07
N SER A 15 -16.27 21.04 4.41
CA SER A 15 -15.52 19.87 4.90
C SER A 15 -14.12 19.69 4.30
N PHE A 16 -13.76 20.46 3.27
CA PHE A 16 -12.55 20.26 2.46
C PHE A 16 -11.24 20.81 3.03
N GLY A 17 -11.27 21.56 4.12
CA GLY A 17 -10.07 22.07 4.78
C GLY A 17 -9.27 20.97 5.49
N LEU A 18 -7.98 21.23 5.70
CA LEU A 18 -7.13 20.43 6.60
C LEU A 18 -7.27 20.89 8.06
N VAL A 19 -7.74 22.11 8.28
CA VAL A 19 -7.87 22.72 9.60
C VAL A 19 -9.33 23.13 9.80
N THR A 20 -9.87 22.89 11.00
CA THR A 20 -11.23 23.32 11.36
C THR A 20 -11.31 24.85 11.48
N VAL A 21 -12.54 25.33 11.65
CA VAL A 21 -12.85 26.76 11.87
C VAL A 21 -12.19 27.31 13.15
N ASP A 22 -12.01 26.46 14.16
CA ASP A 22 -11.35 26.77 15.44
C ASP A 22 -9.83 26.58 15.40
N ASN A 23 -9.24 26.54 14.19
CA ASN A 23 -7.81 26.32 13.96
C ASN A 23 -7.29 24.98 14.50
N GLN A 24 -8.13 23.95 14.60
CA GLN A 24 -7.69 22.61 15.04
C GLN A 24 -7.35 21.72 13.83
N PRO A 25 -6.29 20.90 13.89
CA PRO A 25 -5.93 20.02 12.78
C PRO A 25 -6.96 18.89 12.62
N LYS A 26 -7.45 18.69 11.40
CA LYS A 26 -8.23 17.49 11.03
C LYS A 26 -7.31 16.29 10.80
N PRO A 27 -7.82 15.04 10.80
CA PRO A 27 -7.01 13.85 10.49
C PRO A 27 -6.25 13.95 9.16
N SER A 28 -6.85 14.60 8.15
CA SER A 28 -6.23 14.86 6.85
C SER A 28 -4.98 15.76 6.95
N PHE A 29 -4.91 16.68 7.92
CA PHE A 29 -3.71 17.48 8.18
C PHE A 29 -2.55 16.60 8.64
N VAL A 30 -2.81 15.68 9.57
CA VAL A 30 -1.80 14.76 10.09
C VAL A 30 -1.28 13.86 8.97
N ALA A 31 -2.20 13.28 8.20
CA ALA A 31 -1.89 12.49 7.00
C ALA A 31 -1.00 13.23 6.02
N TYR A 32 -1.39 14.46 5.65
CA TYR A 32 -0.64 15.29 4.71
C TYR A 32 0.75 15.65 5.25
N ASN A 33 0.84 16.05 6.52
CA ASN A 33 2.10 16.39 7.18
C ASN A 33 3.07 15.18 7.22
N ASN A 34 2.56 13.97 7.45
CA ASN A 34 3.39 12.76 7.41
C ASN A 34 3.87 12.44 5.99
N MET A 35 2.96 12.52 5.01
CA MET A 35 3.31 12.32 3.60
C MET A 35 4.45 13.25 3.16
N ILE A 36 4.36 14.55 3.43
CA ILE A 36 5.40 15.51 3.01
C ILE A 36 6.74 15.24 3.72
N ARG A 37 6.73 14.82 4.99
CA ARG A 37 7.95 14.50 5.74
C ARG A 37 8.63 13.24 5.21
N LEU A 38 7.84 12.22 4.90
CA LEU A 38 8.34 10.96 4.35
C LEU A 38 8.90 11.19 2.95
N LEU A 39 8.14 11.83 2.06
CA LEU A 39 8.54 12.02 0.66
C LEU A 39 9.52 13.18 0.45
N ALA A 40 9.85 13.96 1.48
CA ALA A 40 10.84 15.02 1.39
C ALA A 40 12.18 14.50 0.87
N ASN A 41 12.79 15.28 -0.05
CA ASN A 41 14.07 14.99 -0.69
C ASN A 41 14.10 13.63 -1.43
N THR A 42 12.95 13.19 -1.94
CA THR A 42 12.84 12.02 -2.81
C THR A 42 12.38 12.44 -4.20
N SER A 43 12.59 11.56 -5.18
CA SER A 43 12.04 11.71 -6.53
C SER A 43 11.25 10.46 -6.89
N PRO A 44 10.12 10.59 -7.60
CA PRO A 44 9.36 9.44 -8.06
C PRO A 44 10.22 8.57 -8.98
N LYS A 45 10.08 7.26 -8.84
CA LYS A 45 10.72 6.25 -9.68
C LYS A 45 9.67 5.31 -10.26
N PRO A 46 9.95 4.68 -11.40
CA PRO A 46 9.14 3.58 -11.88
C PRO A 46 9.02 2.49 -10.82
N THR A 47 7.81 1.95 -10.66
CA THR A 47 7.55 0.79 -9.82
C THR A 47 6.74 -0.20 -10.61
N ALA A 48 7.03 -1.48 -10.42
CA ALA A 48 6.16 -2.54 -10.92
C ALA A 48 4.88 -2.55 -10.07
N LYS A 49 3.74 -2.76 -10.72
CA LYS A 49 2.48 -3.03 -10.03
C LYS A 49 2.61 -4.40 -9.34
N LEU A 50 2.37 -4.45 -8.04
CA LEU A 50 2.49 -5.70 -7.28
C LEU A 50 1.32 -6.66 -7.51
N ALA A 51 0.13 -6.13 -7.70
CA ALA A 51 -1.11 -6.88 -7.90
C ALA A 51 -2.14 -5.96 -8.52
N GLU A 52 -3.13 -6.49 -9.24
CA GLU A 52 -4.13 -5.64 -9.92
C GLU A 52 -4.94 -4.79 -8.93
N ILE A 53 -5.22 -5.35 -7.76
CA ILE A 53 -5.94 -4.71 -6.65
C ILE A 53 -5.07 -3.74 -5.84
N MET A 54 -3.79 -3.56 -6.18
CA MET A 54 -2.87 -2.73 -5.41
C MET A 54 -2.50 -1.48 -6.20
N GLU A 55 -2.59 -0.35 -5.52
CA GLU A 55 -1.96 0.89 -5.97
C GLU A 55 -0.54 0.93 -5.43
N THR A 56 0.42 1.23 -6.31
CA THR A 56 1.83 1.19 -5.93
C THR A 56 2.62 2.36 -6.48
N PHE A 57 3.37 3.03 -5.61
CA PHE A 57 4.31 4.09 -5.97
C PHE A 57 5.67 3.83 -5.32
N ARG A 58 6.75 4.25 -5.99
CA ARG A 58 8.13 4.25 -5.46
C ARG A 58 8.72 5.64 -5.55
N PHE A 59 9.40 6.04 -4.49
CA PHE A 59 10.17 7.28 -4.40
C PHE A 59 11.55 6.94 -3.87
N SER A 60 12.59 7.52 -4.48
CA SER A 60 13.98 7.29 -4.08
C SER A 60 14.63 8.58 -3.65
N GLY A 61 15.29 8.54 -2.49
CA GLY A 61 16.21 9.56 -2.01
C GLY A 61 17.66 9.07 -2.08
N GLN A 62 18.59 9.81 -1.45
CA GLN A 62 20.02 9.48 -1.49
C GLN A 62 20.35 8.13 -0.80
N ASN A 63 19.73 7.87 0.36
CA ASN A 63 20.06 6.71 1.21
C ASN A 63 18.83 5.87 1.58
N ARG A 64 17.70 6.10 0.91
CA ARG A 64 16.44 5.41 1.22
C ARG A 64 15.54 5.32 0.00
N ASP A 65 14.77 4.24 -0.04
CA ASP A 65 13.59 4.10 -0.88
C ASP A 65 12.34 4.11 -0.02
N ILE A 66 11.29 4.72 -0.56
CA ILE A 66 9.96 4.79 0.03
C ILE A 66 8.96 4.25 -0.96
N TYR A 67 8.21 3.25 -0.53
CA TYR A 67 7.08 2.71 -1.28
C TYR A 67 5.78 3.16 -0.64
N VAL A 68 4.82 3.59 -1.45
CA VAL A 68 3.47 4.00 -0.99
C VAL A 68 2.46 3.08 -1.61
N TRP A 69 1.84 2.23 -0.79
CA TRP A 69 0.95 1.17 -1.24
C TRP A 69 -0.38 1.19 -0.49
N TRP A 70 -1.44 0.76 -1.14
CA TRP A 70 -2.71 0.37 -0.53
C TRP A 70 -3.45 -0.63 -1.41
N SER A 71 -4.39 -1.36 -0.81
CA SER A 71 -5.27 -2.28 -1.50
C SER A 71 -6.57 -1.58 -1.88
N GLN A 72 -7.17 -1.97 -3.00
CA GLN A 72 -8.55 -1.66 -3.36
C GLN A 72 -9.52 -2.72 -2.80
N SER A 73 -9.06 -3.56 -1.85
CA SER A 73 -9.83 -4.57 -1.15
C SER A 73 -9.61 -4.48 0.37
N ASP A 74 -10.63 -4.88 1.15
CA ASP A 74 -10.70 -4.77 2.61
C ASP A 74 -9.45 -5.25 3.35
N LYS A 75 -8.93 -6.42 2.98
CA LYS A 75 -7.76 -7.00 3.64
C LYS A 75 -7.00 -7.95 2.71
N THR A 76 -5.79 -7.58 2.37
CA THR A 76 -4.90 -8.38 1.54
C THR A 76 -3.61 -8.64 2.30
N THR A 77 -3.13 -9.89 2.30
CA THR A 77 -1.81 -10.21 2.85
C THR A 77 -0.78 -10.17 1.73
N ILE A 78 0.25 -9.36 1.90
CA ILE A 78 1.34 -9.21 0.96
C ILE A 78 2.59 -9.85 1.56
N THR A 79 3.30 -10.62 0.74
CA THR A 79 4.60 -11.18 1.08
C THR A 79 5.64 -10.66 0.09
N LEU A 80 6.75 -10.14 0.60
CA LEU A 80 7.85 -9.60 -0.20
C LEU A 80 9.16 -10.29 0.16
N GLN A 81 10.07 -10.32 -0.80
CA GLN A 81 11.47 -10.61 -0.51
C GLN A 81 12.17 -9.34 -0.03
N ALA A 82 12.85 -9.45 1.10
CA ALA A 82 13.54 -8.36 1.75
C ALA A 82 14.87 -8.84 2.33
N THR A 83 15.94 -8.11 2.05
CA THR A 83 17.28 -8.41 2.56
C THR A 83 17.56 -7.76 3.91
N GLU A 84 16.79 -6.72 4.26
CA GLU A 84 16.92 -5.96 5.50
C GLU A 84 15.56 -5.67 6.13
N SER A 85 15.56 -5.23 7.38
CA SER A 85 14.36 -4.75 8.05
C SER A 85 13.77 -3.54 7.34
N ILE A 86 12.44 -3.53 7.22
CA ILE A 86 11.68 -2.45 6.56
C ILE A 86 10.86 -1.74 7.63
N ARG A 87 10.89 -0.41 7.61
CA ARG A 87 10.06 0.41 8.47
C ARG A 87 8.72 0.64 7.78
N LYS A 88 7.63 0.16 8.38
CA LYS A 88 6.26 0.39 7.92
C LYS A 88 5.65 1.53 8.73
N ILE A 89 5.20 2.57 8.05
CA ILE A 89 4.55 3.74 8.66
C ILE A 89 3.14 3.85 8.10
N ASP A 90 2.13 4.02 8.95
CA ASP A 90 0.75 4.26 8.50
C ASP A 90 0.52 5.74 8.13
N LEU A 91 -0.70 6.07 7.67
CA LEU A 91 -1.07 7.44 7.30
C LEU A 91 -0.88 8.45 8.45
N TYR A 92 -1.08 8.01 9.69
CA TYR A 92 -1.03 8.84 10.88
C TYR A 92 0.36 8.90 11.52
N GLY A 93 1.34 8.19 10.96
CA GLY A 93 2.73 8.21 11.41
C GLY A 93 3.02 7.16 12.47
N ASN A 94 2.12 6.22 12.72
CA ASN A 94 2.41 5.08 13.59
C ASN A 94 3.36 4.13 12.88
N GLU A 95 4.34 3.63 13.61
CA GLU A 95 5.45 2.88 13.05
C GLU A 95 5.47 1.44 13.53
N SER A 96 5.89 0.55 12.64
CA SER A 96 6.22 -0.83 12.95
C SER A 96 7.43 -1.26 12.13
N THR A 97 8.17 -2.25 12.63
CA THR A 97 9.32 -2.81 11.90
C THR A 97 8.96 -4.20 11.38
N LEU A 98 9.11 -4.39 10.07
CA LEU A 98 8.98 -5.67 9.41
C LEU A 98 10.35 -6.32 9.34
N VAL A 99 10.54 -7.43 10.05
CA VAL A 99 11.81 -8.16 10.09
C VAL A 99 11.73 -9.37 9.15
N PRO A 100 12.64 -9.48 8.15
CA PRO A 100 12.64 -10.63 7.26
C PRO A 100 12.89 -11.93 8.02
N LYS A 101 12.03 -12.94 7.79
CA LYS A 101 12.22 -14.32 8.24
C LYS A 101 12.49 -15.18 7.01
N GLY A 102 13.68 -15.76 6.92
CA GLY A 102 14.10 -16.49 5.72
C GLY A 102 14.16 -15.61 4.47
N GLY A 103 14.43 -14.31 4.63
CA GLY A 103 14.44 -13.34 3.52
C GLY A 103 13.06 -12.87 3.07
N LEU A 104 11.99 -13.22 3.80
CA LEU A 104 10.62 -12.83 3.48
C LEU A 104 10.01 -11.97 4.59
N VAL A 105 9.22 -10.98 4.20
CA VAL A 105 8.37 -10.19 5.10
C VAL A 105 6.92 -10.35 4.66
N SER A 106 6.03 -10.60 5.62
CA SER A 106 4.59 -10.70 5.36
C SER A 106 3.83 -9.74 6.25
N PHE A 107 2.86 -9.02 5.69
CA PHE A 107 2.03 -8.07 6.43
C PHE A 107 0.69 -7.87 5.72
N SER A 108 -0.31 -7.40 6.48
CA SER A 108 -1.60 -7.02 5.91
C SER A 108 -1.61 -5.56 5.44
N CYS A 109 -2.32 -5.33 4.33
CA CYS A 109 -2.75 -4.02 3.86
C CYS A 109 -4.28 -3.99 3.68
N ASP A 110 -4.82 -2.78 3.73
CA ASP A 110 -6.23 -2.46 3.50
C ASP A 110 -6.32 -1.24 2.58
N TYR A 111 -7.47 -0.57 2.57
CA TYR A 111 -7.72 0.66 1.80
C TYR A 111 -6.87 1.86 2.19
N ASN A 112 -6.27 1.86 3.38
CA ASN A 112 -5.48 3.00 3.85
C ASN A 112 -4.06 2.93 3.27
N PRO A 113 -3.57 4.03 2.66
CA PRO A 113 -2.18 4.15 2.28
C PRO A 113 -1.25 3.97 3.47
N PHE A 114 -0.18 3.23 3.23
CA PHE A 114 0.96 3.11 4.14
C PHE A 114 2.26 3.28 3.38
N TYR A 115 3.31 3.55 4.13
CA TYR A 115 4.66 3.79 3.64
C TYR A 115 5.57 2.65 4.08
N LEU A 116 6.40 2.15 3.17
CA LEU A 116 7.52 1.28 3.49
C LEU A 116 8.81 2.04 3.21
N GLU A 117 9.57 2.33 4.26
CA GLU A 117 10.88 2.94 4.16
C GLU A 117 11.95 1.86 4.36
N CYS A 118 12.91 1.82 3.45
CA CYS A 118 14.01 0.87 3.49
C CYS A 118 15.26 1.45 2.81
N LYS A 119 16.39 0.76 2.91
CA LYS A 119 17.57 1.10 2.10
C LYS A 119 17.27 0.87 0.61
N PRO A 120 17.98 1.56 -0.29
CA PRO A 120 17.86 1.30 -1.72
C PRO A 120 18.03 -0.19 -2.02
N ASP A 121 17.14 -0.71 -2.86
CA ASP A 121 17.14 -2.10 -3.34
C ASP A 121 16.97 -3.19 -2.24
N ALA A 122 16.57 -2.80 -1.02
CA ALA A 122 16.31 -3.75 0.07
C ALA A 122 15.08 -4.64 -0.17
N ILE A 123 14.13 -4.17 -1.00
CA ILE A 123 12.96 -4.93 -1.46
C ILE A 123 13.22 -5.37 -2.89
N THR A 124 13.27 -6.68 -3.11
CA THR A 124 13.41 -7.26 -4.46
C THR A 124 12.07 -7.85 -4.89
N HIS A 125 11.59 -7.46 -6.08
CA HIS A 125 10.34 -7.98 -6.65
C HIS A 125 10.44 -9.44 -7.16
N ALA A 126 11.49 -10.18 -6.79
CA ALA A 126 11.69 -11.55 -7.26
C ALA A 126 10.76 -12.52 -6.51
N PRO A 127 9.94 -13.31 -7.22
CA PRO A 127 9.11 -14.32 -6.59
C PRO A 127 9.97 -15.54 -6.26
N LYS A 128 9.96 -15.95 -4.99
CA LYS A 128 10.16 -17.37 -4.69
C LYS A 128 8.78 -17.97 -4.46
N THR A 129 8.41 -18.91 -5.31
CA THR A 129 7.33 -19.86 -5.05
C THR A 129 7.62 -20.53 -3.72
N ALA A 130 6.86 -20.20 -2.67
CA ALA A 130 6.82 -21.01 -1.47
C ALA A 130 6.05 -22.29 -1.86
N SER A 131 6.79 -23.33 -2.25
CA SER A 131 6.21 -24.66 -2.43
C SER A 131 6.09 -25.36 -1.07
N LYS A 132 4.84 -25.68 -0.75
CA LYS A 132 4.33 -26.87 -0.03
C LYS A 132 4.33 -26.91 1.51
N ASP A 133 3.15 -27.37 1.96
CA ASP A 133 2.73 -27.89 3.27
C ASP A 133 2.58 -26.88 4.42
N ASP A 134 1.42 -26.23 4.49
CA ASP A 134 0.32 -26.71 5.36
C ASP A 134 -0.98 -25.94 5.05
N GLY A 135 -2.06 -26.67 4.75
CA GLY A 135 -3.45 -26.25 5.01
C GLY A 135 -4.14 -25.13 4.21
N ASP A 136 -3.47 -24.11 3.66
CA ASP A 136 -4.18 -22.93 3.13
C ASP A 136 -4.03 -22.71 1.62
N SER A 137 -5.18 -22.44 0.99
CA SER A 137 -5.35 -22.31 -0.46
C SER A 137 -4.67 -21.06 -0.99
N HIS A 138 -3.61 -21.20 -1.79
CA HIS A 138 -2.99 -20.09 -2.54
C HIS A 138 -3.27 -20.24 -4.03
N ILE A 139 -3.67 -19.14 -4.68
CA ILE A 139 -3.83 -19.09 -6.14
C ILE A 139 -2.62 -18.39 -6.74
N HIS A 140 -1.96 -19.10 -7.64
CA HIS A 140 -0.95 -18.53 -8.53
C HIS A 140 -1.65 -18.01 -9.79
N LEU A 141 -1.89 -16.71 -9.89
CA LEU A 141 -2.36 -16.10 -11.14
C LEU A 141 -1.15 -15.87 -12.07
N HIS A 142 -1.08 -16.64 -13.15
CA HIS A 142 -0.17 -16.36 -14.27
C HIS A 142 -0.81 -15.30 -15.16
N ILE A 143 -0.28 -14.07 -15.14
CA ILE A 143 -0.63 -13.03 -16.11
C ILE A 143 0.62 -12.66 -16.90
N GLY A 144 0.77 -13.24 -18.09
CA GLY A 144 1.71 -12.77 -19.11
C GLY A 144 3.21 -12.85 -18.76
N THR A 145 4.04 -12.57 -19.76
CA THR A 145 5.48 -12.91 -19.82
C THR A 145 6.41 -12.10 -18.89
N GLN A 146 5.92 -11.45 -17.84
CA GLN A 146 6.76 -10.75 -16.87
C GLN A 146 6.29 -11.01 -15.43
N THR A 147 6.99 -11.94 -14.78
CA THR A 147 7.14 -12.17 -13.32
C THR A 147 5.87 -12.25 -12.46
N PRO A 148 5.53 -13.43 -11.88
CA PRO A 148 4.30 -13.59 -11.10
C PRO A 148 4.38 -12.94 -9.71
N ALA A 149 3.32 -12.24 -9.31
CA ALA A 149 3.06 -11.89 -7.92
C ALA A 149 2.13 -12.94 -7.28
N VAL A 150 2.38 -13.27 -6.01
CA VAL A 150 1.53 -14.20 -5.22
C VAL A 150 0.65 -13.36 -4.31
N ILE A 151 -0.67 -13.44 -4.53
CA ILE A 151 -1.68 -12.83 -3.67
C ILE A 151 -2.30 -13.96 -2.84
N THR A 152 -2.13 -13.90 -1.52
CA THR A 152 -2.80 -14.83 -0.61
C THR A 152 -4.13 -14.22 -0.16
N LEU A 153 -5.23 -14.79 -0.64
CA LEU A 153 -6.60 -14.44 -0.23
C LEU A 153 -6.97 -15.21 1.04
N GLN A 154 -7.68 -14.55 1.96
CA GLN A 154 -8.03 -15.14 3.27
C GLN A 154 -9.31 -15.97 3.23
N ASN A 155 -10.11 -15.92 2.15
CA ASN A 155 -11.36 -16.67 2.03
C ASN A 155 -11.55 -17.21 0.59
N PRO A 156 -11.89 -18.51 0.42
CA PRO A 156 -12.23 -19.10 -0.87
C PRO A 156 -13.39 -18.42 -1.62
N GLU A 157 -14.30 -17.70 -0.96
CA GLU A 157 -15.43 -17.02 -1.62
C GLU A 157 -14.99 -15.78 -2.44
N GLN A 158 -13.85 -15.15 -2.12
CA GLN A 158 -13.30 -13.99 -2.86
C GLN A 158 -12.89 -14.34 -4.31
N LEU A 159 -12.74 -15.63 -4.62
CA LEU A 159 -12.50 -16.14 -5.98
C LEU A 159 -13.65 -15.86 -6.94
N ARG A 160 -14.90 -15.86 -6.46
CA ARG A 160 -16.07 -15.73 -7.33
C ARG A 160 -16.14 -14.35 -7.98
N GLU A 161 -15.67 -13.32 -7.30
CA GLU A 161 -15.68 -11.94 -7.84
C GLU A 161 -14.54 -11.67 -8.83
N LEU A 162 -13.43 -12.42 -8.77
CA LEU A 162 -12.28 -12.26 -9.68
C LEU A 162 -12.38 -13.07 -10.98
N VAL A 163 -13.24 -14.10 -11.03
CA VAL A 163 -13.34 -15.04 -12.17
C VAL A 163 -14.54 -14.76 -13.08
N PHE A 164 -15.52 -13.98 -12.64
CA PHE A 164 -16.66 -13.60 -13.49
C PHE A 164 -16.44 -12.25 -14.16
N ASP A 165 -15.80 -12.25 -15.33
CA ASP A 165 -16.06 -11.21 -16.34
C ASP A 165 -17.21 -11.69 -17.25
N PRO A 166 -18.42 -11.12 -17.15
CA PRO A 166 -19.54 -11.50 -17.98
C PRO A 166 -19.37 -11.14 -19.47
N ASN A 167 -18.28 -10.46 -19.86
CA ASN A 167 -18.04 -9.99 -21.24
C ASN A 167 -17.03 -10.83 -22.04
N ILE A 168 -16.52 -11.96 -21.51
CA ILE A 168 -15.60 -12.84 -22.26
C ILE A 168 -16.38 -14.02 -22.86
N PRO A 169 -16.59 -14.07 -24.18
CA PRO A 169 -17.25 -15.21 -24.83
C PRO A 169 -16.35 -16.46 -24.80
N ARG A 170 -16.96 -17.62 -24.55
CA ARG A 170 -16.32 -18.94 -24.44
C ARG A 170 -15.79 -19.47 -25.78
#